data_AF-A0A8T7GRD6-F1
#
_entry.id   AF-A0A8T7GRD6-F1
#
_cell.length_a   1.000
_cell.length_b   1.000
_cell.length_c   1.000
_cell.angle_alpha   90.00
_cell.angle_beta   90.00
_cell.angle_gamma   90.00
#
_symmetry.space_group_name_H-M   'P 1'
#
loop_
_entity.id
_entity.type
_entity.pdbx_description
1 polymer ?
#
loop_
_entity_poly.entity_id
_entity_poly.type
_entity_poly.pdbx_seq_one_letter_code
_entity_poly.pdbx_strand_id
1 'polypeptide(L)' 'MNAVVRFATGNPHKLAELEAVLSSCGYRVETAEAPKLELQAESLEAVAAAAAA' A
#
# COMPACT_ATOMS: atom_id res chain seq x y z
N MET A 1 -9.05 19.73 0.16
CA MET A 1 -9.41 18.32 -0.02
C MET A 1 -8.10 17.55 -0.11
N ASN A 2 -7.79 16.70 0.87
CA ASN A 2 -6.59 15.87 0.80
C ASN A 2 -6.87 14.67 -0.11
N ALA A 3 -5.98 14.40 -1.06
CA ALA A 3 -6.11 13.23 -1.92
C ALA A 3 -5.85 11.95 -1.10
N VAL A 4 -6.62 10.89 -1.39
CA VAL A 4 -6.54 9.62 -0.65
C VAL A 4 -5.71 8.61 -1.44
N VAL A 5 -4.71 8.03 -0.78
CA VAL A 5 -3.92 6.90 -1.29
C VAL A 5 -4.45 5.62 -0.66
N ARG A 6 -4.90 4.68 -1.50
CA ARG A 6 -5.34 3.35 -1.05
C ARG A 6 -4.16 2.39 -1.05
N PHE A 7 -3.87 1.81 0.11
CA PHE A 7 -2.69 0.97 0.31
C PHE A 7 -3.09 -0.47 0.64
N ALA A 8 -2.73 -1.41 -0.25
CA ALA A 8 -3.02 -2.83 -0.10
C ALA A 8 -2.03 -3.47 0.89
N THR A 9 -2.31 -3.36 2.18
CA THR A 9 -1.51 -3.97 3.24
C THR A 9 -2.40 -4.48 4.37
N GLY A 10 -2.08 -5.66 4.90
CA GLY A 10 -2.58 -6.13 6.19
C GLY A 10 -1.67 -5.76 7.38
N ASN A 11 -0.53 -5.12 7.12
CA ASN A 11 0.44 -4.76 8.16
C ASN A 11 0.20 -3.33 8.65
N PRO A 12 -0.23 -3.14 9.91
CA PRO A 12 -0.54 -1.82 10.46
C PRO A 12 0.70 -0.93 10.64
N HIS A 13 1.90 -1.51 10.81
CA HIS A 13 3.13 -0.73 10.93
C HIS A 13 3.51 -0.07 9.60
N LYS A 14 3.38 -0.81 8.48
CA LYS A 14 3.60 -0.23 7.14
C LYS A 14 2.61 0.89 6.81
N LEU A 15 1.36 0.77 7.28
CA LEU A 15 0.36 1.83 7.12
C LEU A 15 0.76 3.10 7.88
N ALA A 16 1.18 2.95 9.14
CA ALA A 16 1.62 4.07 9.97
C ALA A 16 2.87 4.76 9.42
N GLU A 17 3.84 3.99 8.94
CA GLU A 17 5.05 4.50 8.27
C GLU A 17 4.69 5.32 7.02
N LEU A 18 3.80 4.80 6.18
CA LEU A 18 3.41 5.47 4.95
C LEU A 18 2.61 6.76 5.21
N GLU A 19 1.69 6.74 6.18
CA GLU A 19 0.95 7.92 6.62
C GLU A 19 1.91 9.03 7.11
N ALA A 20 2.92 8.66 7.90
CA ALA A 20 3.92 9.61 8.39
C ALA A 20 4.69 10.31 7.24
N VAL A 21 4.99 9.58 6.15
CA VAL A 21 5.67 10.14 4.98
C VAL A 21 4.72 11.00 4.16
N LEU A 22 3.54 10.48 3.80
CA LEU A 22 2.66 11.09 2.81
C LEU A 22 1.78 12.22 3.35
N SER A 23 1.52 12.26 4.65
CA SER A 23 0.81 13.36 5.30
C SER A 23 1.53 14.70 5.10
N SER A 24 2.87 14.70 5.09
CA SER A 24 3.69 15.89 4.79
C SER A 24 3.48 16.43 3.37
N CYS A 25 3.03 15.57 2.45
CA CYS A 25 2.71 15.92 1.07
C CYS A 25 1.21 16.22 0.86
N GLY A 26 0.40 16.25 1.93
CA GLY A 26 -1.02 16.55 1.86
C GLY A 26 -1.92 15.38 1.46
N TYR A 27 -1.42 14.14 1.53
CA TYR A 27 -2.21 12.94 1.30
C TYR A 27 -2.72 12.33 2.61
N ARG A 28 -3.78 11.54 2.52
CA ARG A 28 -4.23 10.61 3.56
C ARG A 28 -4.09 9.19 3.05
N VAL A 29 -3.65 8.28 3.90
CA VAL A 29 -3.51 6.86 3.57
C VAL A 29 -4.64 6.06 4.20
N GLU A 30 -5.27 5.21 3.40
CA GLU A 30 -6.31 4.28 3.83
C GLU A 30 -5.97 2.86 3.37
N THR A 31 -6.34 1.85 4.16
CA THR A 31 -6.18 0.47 3.74
C THR A 31 -7.13 0.14 2.59
N ALA A 32 -6.61 -0.50 1.56
CA ALA A 32 -7.42 -1.11 0.53
C ALA A 32 -7.78 -2.54 0.96
N GLU A 33 -9.05 -2.88 0.92
CA GLU A 33 -9.46 -4.28 1.05
C GLU A 33 -9.15 -4.98 -0.28
N ALA A 34 -8.20 -5.91 -0.25
CA ALA A 34 -7.77 -6.68 -1.40
C ALA A 34 -7.49 -8.12 -0.98
N PRO A 35 -7.82 -9.11 -1.83
CA PRO A 35 -7.46 -10.50 -1.54
C PRO A 35 -5.94 -10.63 -1.47
N LYS A 36 -5.46 -11.35 -0.45
CA LYS A 36 -4.04 -11.64 -0.32
C LYS A 36 -3.62 -12.57 -1.47
N LEU A 37 -2.81 -12.05 -2.38
CA LEU A 37 -2.21 -12.85 -3.45
C LEU A 37 -0.94 -13.54 -2.94
N GLU A 38 -0.91 -14.87 -2.98
CA GLU A 38 0.31 -15.65 -2.70
C GLU A 38 1.02 -15.97 -4.02
N LEU A 39 1.69 -14.97 -4.58
CA LEU A 39 2.48 -15.11 -5.79
C LEU A 39 3.90 -15.57 -5.45
N GLN A 40 4.33 -16.69 -6.02
CA GLN A 40 5.76 -17.02 -6.09
C GLN A 40 6.37 -16.30 -7.29
N ALA A 41 7.32 -15.42 -7.02
CA ALA A 41 8.08 -14.71 -8.03
C ALA A 41 9.53 -14.54 -7.56
N GLU A 42 10.45 -14.38 -8.51
CA GLU A 42 11.87 -14.19 -8.23
C GLU A 42 12.23 -12.74 -7.87
N SER A 43 11.27 -11.82 -7.92
CA SER A 43 11.48 -10.40 -7.60
C SER A 43 10.31 -9.78 -6.83
N LEU A 44 10.62 -8.79 -6.00
CA LEU A 44 9.61 -8.06 -5.21
C LEU A 44 8.76 -7.15 -6.11
N GLU A 45 9.36 -6.62 -7.17
CA GLU A 45 8.72 -5.77 -8.16
C GLU A 45 7.59 -6.52 -8.88
N ALA A 46 7.80 -7.79 -9.22
CA ALA A 46 6.76 -8.62 -9.83
C ALA A 46 5.59 -8.86 -8.87
N VAL A 47 5.87 -9.10 -7.58
CA VAL A 47 4.84 -9.23 -6.54
C VAL A 47 4.06 -7.92 -6.37
N ALA A 48 4.76 -6.79 -6.31
CA ALA A 48 4.14 -5.48 -6.15
C ALA A 48 3.27 -5.09 -7.36
N ALA A 49 3.76 -5.34 -8.59
CA ALA A 49 3.02 -5.06 -9.81
C ALA A 49 1.76 -5.94 -9.92
N ALA A 50 1.87 -7.23 -9.59
CA ALA A 50 0.71 -8.13 -9.59
C ALA A 50 -0.34 -7.77 -8.54
N ALA A 51 0.08 -7.22 -7.39
CA ALA A 51 -0.83 -6.75 -6.34
C ALA A 51 -1.51 -5.41 -6.66
N ALA A 52 -0.98 -4.64 -7.62
CA ALA A 52 -1.52 -3.33 -8.02
C ALA A 52 -2.47 -3.39 -9.23
N ALA A 53 -2.50 -4.51 -9.95
CA ALA A 53 -3.34 -4.76 -11.13
C ALA A 53 -4.78 -5.12 -10.74
#